data_AF-A0A1H8GYS2-F1
#
_entry.id   AF-A0A1H8GYS2-F1
#
_cell.length_a   1.000
_cell.length_b   1.000
_cell.length_c   1.000
_cell.angle_alpha   90.00
_cell.angle_beta   90.00
_cell.angle_gamma   90.00
#
_symmetry.space_group_name_H-M   'P 1'
#
loop_
_entity.id
_entity.type
_entity.pdbx_description
1 polymer ?
#
loop_
_entity_poly.entity_id
_entity_poly.type
_entity_poly.pdbx_seq_one_letter_code
_entity_poly.pdbx_strand_id
1 'polypeptide(L)'
;MVESTLVIAFFVGLLILCVFTKIFSMPLKILWNCIYNSIIGAIVLYIINFLGFVYIPINFITALIAGIFGVPGVLVLAIYSML
;
A
#
# COMPACT_ATOMS: atom_id res chain seq x y z
N MET A 1 -11.16 -6.50 49.12
CA MET A 1 -10.56 -5.29 48.51
C MET A 1 -9.61 -5.59 47.35
N VAL A 2 -9.21 -6.86 47.13
CA VAL A 2 -8.31 -7.25 46.02
C VAL A 2 -9.08 -7.58 44.74
N GLU A 3 -10.28 -8.17 44.85
CA GLU A 3 -11.13 -8.58 43.72
C GLU A 3 -11.45 -7.43 42.73
N SER A 4 -11.79 -6.24 43.24
CA SER A 4 -12.17 -5.09 42.42
C SER A 4 -11.00 -4.54 41.60
N THR A 5 -9.79 -4.56 42.15
CA THR A 5 -8.58 -4.05 41.48
C THR A 5 -8.20 -4.95 40.30
N LEU A 6 -8.40 -6.26 40.44
CA LEU A 6 -8.08 -7.24 39.41
C LEU A 6 -9.01 -7.11 38.19
N VAL A 7 -10.30 -6.89 38.43
CA VAL A 7 -11.29 -6.62 37.37
C VAL A 7 -10.98 -5.32 36.62
N ILE A 8 -10.60 -4.26 37.35
CA ILE A 8 -10.24 -2.97 36.74
C ILE A 8 -8.96 -3.10 35.91
N ALA A 9 -7.93 -3.78 36.42
CA ALA A 9 -6.69 -4.02 35.69
C ALA A 9 -6.92 -4.82 34.40
N PHE A 10 -7.81 -5.81 34.43
CA PHE A 10 -8.21 -6.56 33.24
C PHE A 10 -8.89 -5.68 32.19
N PHE A 11 -9.83 -4.82 32.61
CA PHE A 11 -10.52 -3.91 31.70
C PHE A 11 -9.55 -2.88 31.09
N VAL A 12 -8.63 -2.34 31.89
CA VAL A 12 -7.60 -1.41 31.42
C VAL A 12 -6.65 -2.10 30.43
N GLY A 13 -6.19 -3.31 30.73
CA GLY A 13 -5.35 -4.09 29.83
C GLY A 13 -6.05 -4.43 28.51
N LEU A 14 -7.32 -4.81 28.55
CA LEU A 14 -8.13 -5.10 27.37
C LEU A 14 -8.35 -3.84 26.50
N LEU A 15 -8.58 -2.70 27.13
CA LEU A 15 -8.78 -1.42 26.45
C LEU A 15 -7.50 -0.97 25.73
N ILE A 16 -6.33 -1.12 26.37
CA ILE A 16 -5.03 -0.86 25.76
C ILE A 16 -4.78 -1.79 24.57
N LEU A 17 -5.07 -3.09 24.73
CA LEU A 17 -4.91 -4.08 23.66
C LEU A 17 -5.77 -3.72 22.44
N CYS A 18 -7.04 -3.37 22.64
CA CYS A 18 -7.95 -2.94 21.58
C CYS A 18 -7.44 -1.71 20.82
N VAL A 19 -6.88 -0.72 21.53
CA VAL A 19 -6.29 0.47 20.88
C VAL A 19 -5.06 0.09 20.06
N PHE A 20 -4.20 -0.78 20.61
CA PHE A 20 -3.00 -1.25 19.93
C PHE A 20 -3.33 -2.01 18.64
N THR A 21 -4.29 -2.93 18.68
CA THR A 21 -4.73 -3.70 17.51
C THR A 21 -5.31 -2.78 16.42
N LYS A 22 -6.04 -1.73 16.81
CA LYS A 22 -6.65 -0.79 15.88
C LYS A 22 -5.60 0.10 15.19
N ILE A 23 -4.62 0.59 15.96
CA ILE A 23 -3.46 1.33 15.44
C ILE A 23 -2.62 0.48 14.50
N PHE A 24 -2.45 -0.81 14.79
CA PHE A 24 -1.64 -1.70 13.96
C PHE A 24 -2.37 -2.21 12.72
N SER A 25 -3.70 -2.39 12.80
CA SER A 25 -4.52 -2.83 11.67
C SER A 25 -4.71 -1.75 10.60
N MET A 26 -4.66 -0.48 10.97
CA MET A 26 -4.79 0.66 10.05
C MET A 26 -3.66 0.73 8.99
N PRO A 27 -2.36 0.67 9.32
CA PRO A 27 -1.27 0.64 8.35
C PRO A 27 -1.21 -0.67 7.56
N LEU A 28 -1.60 -1.81 8.16
CA LEU A 28 -1.67 -3.08 7.44
C LEU A 28 -2.68 -3.05 6.28
N LYS A 29 -3.83 -2.40 6.47
CA LYS A 29 -4.80 -2.19 5.38
C LYS A 29 -4.25 -1.34 4.24
N ILE A 30 -3.49 -0.28 4.57
CA ILE A 30 -2.82 0.58 3.58
C ILE A 30 -1.76 -0.21 2.82
N LEU A 31 -0.97 -1.03 3.50
CA LEU A 31 0.03 -1.88 2.87
C LEU A 31 -0.62 -2.86 1.88
N TRP A 32 -1.75 -3.46 2.24
CA TRP A 32 -2.50 -4.36 1.37
C TRP A 32 -3.03 -3.66 0.11
N ASN A 33 -3.58 -2.45 0.28
CA ASN A 33 -3.99 -1.63 -0.86
C ASN A 33 -2.80 -1.25 -1.75
N CYS A 34 -1.64 -0.89 -1.18
CA CYS A 34 -0.44 -0.60 -1.97
C CYS A 34 0.03 -1.80 -2.79
N ILE A 35 0.03 -3.01 -2.21
CA ILE A 35 0.43 -4.23 -2.93
C ILE A 35 -0.50 -4.49 -4.12
N TYR A 36 -1.81 -4.42 -3.90
CA TYR A 36 -2.79 -4.62 -4.98
C TYR A 36 -2.67 -3.57 -6.08
N ASN A 37 -2.57 -2.29 -5.70
CA ASN A 37 -2.41 -1.20 -6.67
C ASN A 37 -1.08 -1.29 -7.42
N SER A 38 -0.06 -1.89 -6.80
CA SER A 38 1.26 -2.10 -7.39
C SER A 38 1.31 -3.21 -8.42
N ILE A 39 0.64 -4.32 -8.15
CA ILE A 39 0.48 -5.41 -9.12
C ILE A 39 -0.27 -4.90 -10.37
N ILE A 40 -1.33 -4.11 -10.15
CA ILE A 40 -2.11 -3.51 -11.24
C ILE A 40 -1.29 -2.50 -12.03
N GLY A 41 -0.54 -1.61 -11.36
CA GLY A 41 0.35 -0.65 -12.00
C GLY A 41 1.44 -1.32 -12.87
N ALA A 42 2.02 -2.41 -12.39
CA ALA A 42 3.00 -3.20 -13.13
C ALA A 42 2.37 -3.89 -14.36
N ILE A 43 1.18 -4.48 -14.23
CA ILE A 43 0.44 -5.09 -15.34
C ILE A 43 0.09 -4.06 -16.42
N VAL A 44 -0.39 -2.88 -16.02
CA VAL A 44 -0.74 -1.80 -16.94
C VAL A 44 0.51 -1.30 -17.68
N LEU A 45 1.64 -1.11 -16.99
CA LEU A 45 2.90 -0.70 -17.63
C LEU A 45 3.39 -1.74 -18.65
N TYR A 46 3.29 -3.02 -18.31
CA TYR A 46 3.63 -4.13 -19.20
C TYR A 46 2.76 -4.12 -20.47
N ILE A 47 1.45 -3.91 -20.34
CA ILE A 47 0.51 -3.83 -21.46
C ILE A 47 0.82 -2.62 -22.35
N ILE A 48 1.05 -1.44 -21.77
CA ILE A 48 1.34 -0.21 -22.54
C ILE A 48 2.64 -0.35 -23.35
N ASN A 49 3.67 -0.97 -22.76
CA ASN A 49 4.92 -1.24 -23.47
C ASN A 49 4.72 -2.28 -24.59
N PHE A 50 3.89 -3.30 -24.36
CA PHE A 50 3.57 -4.32 -25.36
C PHE A 50 2.80 -3.75 -26.56
N LEU A 51 1.90 -2.77 -26.34
CA LEU A 51 1.17 -2.10 -27.41
C LEU A 51 1.97 -1.00 -28.13
N GLY A 52 3.19 -0.67 -27.66
CA GLY A 52 4.07 0.30 -28.35
C GLY A 52 3.58 1.75 -28.31
N PHE A 53 2.64 2.11 -27.43
CA PHE A 53 2.16 3.49 -27.29
C PHE A 53 3.22 4.44 -26.72
N VAL A 54 4.14 3.93 -25.90
CA VAL A 54 5.24 4.70 -25.31
C VAL A 54 6.47 3.79 -25.15
N TYR A 55 7.61 4.20 -25.71
CA TYR A 55 8.89 3.50 -25.55
C TYR A 55 9.52 3.82 -24.19
N ILE A 56 8.85 3.43 -23.10
CA ILE A 56 9.43 3.51 -21.76
C ILE A 56 10.32 2.27 -21.61
N PRO A 57 11.64 2.40 -21.36
CA PRO A 57 12.45 1.25 -21.02
C PRO A 57 11.88 0.61 -19.73
N ILE A 58 11.31 -0.59 -19.87
CA ILE A 58 10.88 -1.39 -18.71
C ILE A 58 12.14 -1.85 -18.00
N ASN A 59 12.48 -1.14 -16.93
CA ASN A 59 13.49 -1.53 -15.99
C ASN A 59 12.79 -1.80 -14.65
N PHE A 60 13.43 -2.56 -13.77
CA PHE A 60 12.90 -2.87 -12.44
C PHE A 60 12.49 -1.59 -11.69
N ILE A 61 13.23 -0.50 -11.89
CA ILE A 61 12.97 0.82 -11.29
C ILE A 61 11.66 1.44 -11.83
N THR A 62 11.41 1.43 -13.14
CA THR A 62 10.20 2.05 -13.72
C THR A 62 8.94 1.23 -13.41
N ALA A 63 9.04 -0.10 -13.41
CA ALA A 63 7.98 -0.99 -12.97
C ALA A 63 7.67 -0.82 -11.47
N LEU A 64 8.69 -0.63 -10.64
CA LEU A 64 8.52 -0.39 -9.20
C LEU A 64 7.87 0.97 -8.92
N ILE A 65 8.25 2.03 -9.65
CA ILE A 65 7.64 3.37 -9.52
C ILE A 65 6.17 3.33 -9.96
N ALA A 66 5.87 2.72 -11.10
CA ALA A 66 4.49 2.52 -11.58
C ALA A 66 3.67 1.65 -10.62
N GLY A 67 4.30 0.68 -9.96
CA GLY A 67 3.66 -0.13 -8.93
C GLY A 67 3.37 0.65 -7.64
N ILE A 68 4.38 1.29 -7.05
CA ILE A 68 4.24 2.03 -5.78
C ILE A 68 3.20 3.15 -5.91
N PHE A 69 3.19 3.86 -7.03
CA PHE A 69 2.23 4.93 -7.27
C PHE A 69 0.93 4.44 -7.92
N GLY A 70 0.87 3.23 -8.49
CA GLY A 70 -0.29 2.69 -9.19
C GLY A 70 -0.69 3.51 -10.44
N VAL A 71 -2.00 3.70 -10.64
CA VAL A 71 -2.56 4.48 -11.78
C VAL A 71 -1.95 5.88 -11.94
N PRO A 72 -1.80 6.71 -10.89
CA PRO A 72 -1.13 8.01 -11.04
C PRO A 72 0.36 7.88 -11.37
N GLY A 73 1.03 6.80 -10.97
CA GLY A 73 2.44 6.54 -11.31
C GLY A 73 2.66 6.29 -12.79
N VAL A 74 1.77 5.51 -13.42
CA VAL A 74 1.78 5.25 -14.86
C VAL A 74 1.55 6.54 -15.64
N LEU A 75 0.62 7.39 -15.20
CA LEU A 75 0.36 8.70 -15.81
C LEU A 75 1.60 9.62 -15.78
N VAL A 76 2.30 9.68 -14.64
CA VAL A 76 3.51 10.48 -14.51
C VAL A 76 4.63 9.97 -15.42
N LEU A 77 4.82 8.64 -15.51
CA LEU A 77 5.80 8.03 -16.42
C LEU A 77 5.46 8.28 -17.90
N ALA A 78 4.19 8.21 -18.28
CA ALA A 78 3.73 8.49 -19.64
C ALA A 78 3.97 9.97 -20.02
N ILE A 79 3.68 10.91 -19.11
CA ILE A 79 3.94 12.34 -19.32
C ILE A 79 5.44 12.61 -19.39
N TYR A 80 6.23 12.06 -18.47
CA TYR A 80 7.68 12.23 -18.46
C TYR A 80 8.35 11.66 -19.72
N SER A 81 7.82 10.55 -20.25
CA SER A 81 8.34 9.95 -21.48
C SER A 81 7.91 10.66 -22.76
N MET A 82 6.91 11.55 -22.70
CA MET A 82 6.47 12.38 -23.84
C MET A 82 7.14 13.77 -23.87
N LEU A 83 7.79 14.19 -22.78
CA LEU A 83 8.61 15.40 -22.70
C LEU A 83 10.04 15.10 -23.17
#